data_AF-O05113-F1
#
_entry.id   AF-O05113-F1
#
_cell.length_a   1.000
_cell.length_b   1.000
_cell.length_c   1.000
_cell.angle_alpha   90.00
_cell.angle_beta   90.00
_cell.angle_gamma   90.00
#
_symmetry.space_group_name_H-M   'P 1'
#
loop_
_entity.id
_entity.type
_entity.pdbx_description
1 polymer ?
#
loop_
_entity_poly.entity_id
_entity_poly.type
_entity_poly.pdbx_seq_one_letter_code
_entity_poly.pdbx_strand_id
1 'polypeptide(L)'
;MAASPAPAVDPSSVAADQLKSIIERIERLEEEKAGIAGDIKDVYAEAKANGFDVKVLRKIISLRKRDHDERQEEEAILELYLQALGMA
;
A
#
# COMPACT_ATOMS: atom_id res chain seq x y z
N MET A 1 21.91 12.89 26.63
CA MET A 1 22.32 11.68 25.88
C MET A 1 22.99 12.15 24.59
N ALA A 2 24.32 12.04 24.49
CA ALA A 2 25.06 12.42 23.30
C ALA A 2 24.80 11.39 22.19
N ALA A 3 24.39 11.84 21.01
CA ALA A 3 24.28 10.99 19.84
C ALA A 3 25.66 10.40 19.52
N SER A 4 25.77 9.07 19.44
CA SER A 4 26.99 8.42 18.94
C SER A 4 27.23 8.88 17.51
N PRO A 5 28.48 9.21 17.12
CA PRO A 5 28.80 9.49 15.73
C PRO A 5 28.47 8.24 14.91
N ALA A 6 27.74 8.42 13.80
CA ALA A 6 27.51 7.34 12.85
C ALA A 6 28.87 6.74 12.43
N PRO A 7 28.99 5.41 12.29
CA PRO A 7 30.23 4.82 11.82
C PRO A 7 30.59 5.42 10.47
N ALA A 8 31.77 6.02 10.36
CA ALA A 8 32.31 6.46 9.08
C ALA A 8 32.52 5.20 8.23
N VAL A 9 31.66 5.00 7.23
CA VAL A 9 31.83 3.92 6.26
C VAL A 9 32.93 4.35 5.31
N ASP A 10 34.10 3.71 5.39
CA ASP A 10 35.15 3.95 4.41
C ASP A 10 34.61 3.59 3.01
N PRO A 11 34.68 4.49 2.02
CA PRO A 11 34.06 4.29 0.71
C PRO A 11 34.66 3.11 -0.08
N SER A 12 35.81 2.60 0.34
CA SER A 12 36.49 1.40 -0.21
C SER A 12 36.30 0.14 0.63
N SER A 13 35.47 0.20 1.68
CA SER A 13 35.19 -0.97 2.52
C SER A 13 34.18 -1.91 1.88
N VAL A 14 34.23 -3.20 2.25
CA VAL A 14 33.17 -4.18 1.95
C VAL A 14 31.78 -3.67 2.36
N ALA A 15 31.70 -2.85 3.40
CA ALA A 15 30.46 -2.22 3.83
C ALA A 15 29.92 -1.18 2.82
N ALA A 16 30.80 -0.44 2.13
CA ALA A 16 30.39 0.47 1.07
C ALA A 16 29.85 -0.29 -0.16
N ASP A 17 30.48 -1.40 -0.56
CA ASP A 17 30.01 -2.25 -1.65
C ASP A 17 28.64 -2.88 -1.33
N GLN A 18 28.46 -3.37 -0.10
CA GLN A 18 27.18 -3.88 0.37
C GLN A 18 26.09 -2.80 0.37
N LEU A 19 26.41 -1.60 0.86
CA LEU A 19 25.49 -0.46 0.85
C LEU A 19 25.07 -0.10 -0.57
N LYS A 20 26.02 -0.02 -1.51
CA LYS A 20 25.74 0.26 -2.92
C LYS A 20 24.81 -0.79 -3.52
N SER A 21 25.09 -2.08 -3.29
CA SER A 21 24.24 -3.17 -3.76
C SER A 21 22.81 -3.10 -3.19
N ILE A 22 22.65 -2.74 -1.91
CA ILE A 22 21.34 -2.54 -1.30
C ILE A 22 20.59 -1.39 -1.96
N ILE A 23 21.25 -0.24 -2.18
CA ILE A 23 20.65 0.93 -2.83
C ILE A 23 20.20 0.59 -4.26
N GLU A 24 21.07 0.01 -5.09
CA GLU A 24 20.74 -0.36 -6.47
C GLU A 24 19.55 -1.33 -6.56
N ARG A 25 19.43 -2.24 -5.58
CA ARG A 25 18.27 -3.14 -5.48
C ARG A 25 16.99 -2.40 -5.10
N ILE A 26 17.06 -1.45 -4.17
CA ILE A 26 15.91 -0.62 -3.77
C ILE A 26 15.46 0.27 -4.93
N GLU A 27 16.38 0.91 -5.64
CA GLU A 27 16.06 1.77 -6.79
C GLU A 27 15.33 0.99 -7.88
N ARG A 28 15.80 -0.22 -8.18
CA ARG A 28 15.12 -1.13 -9.12
C ARG A 28 13.70 -1.47 -8.65
N LEU A 29 13.53 -1.81 -7.37
CA LEU A 29 12.21 -2.13 -6.81
C LEU A 29 11.26 -0.92 -6.82
N GLU A 30 11.77 0.30 -6.61
CA GLU A 30 10.98 1.53 -6.73
C GLU A 30 10.57 1.82 -8.19
N GLU A 31 11.43 1.53 -9.16
CA GLU A 31 11.09 1.62 -10.59
C GLU A 31 10.00 0.61 -10.97
N GLU A 32 10.13 -0.66 -10.55
CA GLU A 32 9.10 -1.70 -10.75
C GLU A 32 7.76 -1.31 -10.12
N LYS A 33 7.80 -0.81 -8.88
CA LYS A 33 6.61 -0.32 -8.16
C LYS A 33 5.96 0.87 -8.87
N ALA A 34 6.75 1.78 -9.45
CA ALA A 34 6.23 2.90 -10.23
C ALA A 34 5.54 2.42 -11.51
N GLY A 35 6.10 1.43 -12.20
CA GLY A 35 5.47 0.77 -13.35
C GLY A 35 4.11 0.15 -12.99
N ILE A 36 4.08 -0.67 -11.93
CA ILE A 36 2.84 -1.31 -11.43
C ILE A 36 1.80 -0.24 -11.02
N ALA A 37 2.23 0.86 -10.39
CA ALA A 37 1.33 1.95 -10.03
C ALA A 37 0.74 2.64 -11.28
N GLY A 38 1.52 2.76 -12.36
CA GLY A 38 1.05 3.20 -13.68
C GLY A 38 -0.01 2.27 -14.24
N ASP A 39 0.25 0.96 -14.30
CA ASP A 39 -0.69 -0.04 -14.81
C ASP A 39 -2.02 -0.03 -14.04
N ILE A 40 -1.96 0.05 -12.70
CA ILE A 40 -3.16 0.16 -11.84
C ILE A 40 -3.96 1.42 -12.20
N LYS A 41 -3.28 2.55 -12.46
CA LYS A 41 -3.95 3.81 -12.83
C LYS A 41 -4.64 3.67 -14.18
N ASP A 42 -4.01 3.03 -15.15
CA ASP A 42 -4.58 2.83 -16.49
C ASP A 42 -5.81 1.91 -16.44
N VAL A 43 -5.78 0.85 -15.64
CA VAL A 43 -6.96 -0.01 -15.39
C VAL A 43 -8.12 0.77 -14.75
N TYR A 44 -7.84 1.65 -13.78
CA TYR A 44 -8.88 2.52 -13.22
C TYR A 44 -9.40 3.55 -14.23
N ALA A 45 -8.56 4.02 -15.15
CA ALA A 45 -8.97 4.93 -16.21
C ALA A 45 -9.85 4.22 -17.25
N GLU A 46 -9.50 3.00 -17.63
CA GLU A 46 -10.31 2.12 -18.48
C GLU A 46 -11.67 1.84 -17.84
N ALA A 47 -11.70 1.45 -16.56
CA ALA A 47 -12.94 1.24 -15.82
C ALA A 47 -13.83 2.51 -15.82
N LYS A 48 -13.22 3.69 -15.62
CA LYS A 48 -13.94 4.97 -15.71
C LYS A 48 -14.51 5.22 -17.11
N ALA A 49 -13.74 4.94 -18.17
CA ALA A 49 -14.19 5.09 -19.56
C ALA A 49 -15.35 4.13 -19.90
N ASN A 50 -15.38 2.95 -19.28
CA ASN A 50 -16.45 1.96 -19.40
C ASN A 50 -17.65 2.24 -18.47
N GLY A 51 -17.67 3.37 -17.75
CA GLY A 51 -18.81 3.79 -16.94
C GLY A 51 -18.85 3.26 -15.50
N PHE A 52 -17.78 2.64 -15.01
CA PHE A 52 -17.70 2.18 -13.62
C PHE A 52 -17.30 3.29 -12.65
N ASP A 53 -17.85 3.26 -11.43
CA ASP A 53 -17.44 4.16 -10.36
C ASP A 53 -16.11 3.71 -9.73
N VAL A 54 -15.05 4.43 -10.07
CA VAL A 54 -13.69 4.20 -9.57
C VAL A 54 -13.59 4.25 -8.04
N LYS A 55 -14.39 5.09 -7.36
CA LYS A 55 -14.39 5.16 -5.88
C LYS A 55 -14.94 3.87 -5.28
N VAL A 56 -16.02 3.34 -5.86
CA VAL A 56 -16.62 2.08 -5.43
C VAL A 56 -15.65 0.92 -5.68
N LEU A 57 -15.02 0.87 -6.86
CA LEU A 57 -14.00 -0.15 -7.16
C LEU A 57 -12.84 -0.12 -6.15
N ARG A 58 -12.32 1.06 -5.80
CA ARG A 58 -11.28 1.19 -4.77
C ARG A 58 -11.75 0.67 -3.40
N LYS A 59 -13.01 0.94 -3.02
CA LYS A 59 -13.61 0.39 -1.79
C LYS A 59 -13.66 -1.14 -1.85
N ILE A 60 -14.09 -1.72 -2.97
CA ILE A 60 -14.13 -3.19 -3.15
C ILE A 60 -12.73 -3.79 -3.03
N ILE A 61 -11.72 -3.22 -3.68
CA ILE A 61 -10.34 -3.71 -3.58
C ILE A 61 -9.83 -3.64 -2.13
N SER A 62 -10.14 -2.57 -1.39
CA SER A 62 -9.81 -2.45 0.03
C SER A 62 -10.49 -3.53 0.87
N LEU A 63 -11.79 -3.76 0.67
CA LEU A 63 -12.56 -4.81 1.35
C LEU A 63 -11.98 -6.20 1.05
N ARG A 64 -11.60 -6.48 -0.20
CA ARG A 64 -11.03 -7.78 -0.59
C ARG A 64 -9.66 -8.07 0.02
N LYS A 65 -8.94 -7.07 0.54
CA LYS A 65 -7.65 -7.25 1.22
C LYS A 65 -7.78 -7.66 2.69
N ARG A 66 -8.97 -7.47 3.26
CA ARG A 66 -9.25 -7.77 4.67
C ARG A 66 -9.63 -9.23 4.84
N ASP A 67 -9.36 -9.76 6.04
CA ASP A 67 -9.84 -11.07 6.41
C ASP A 67 -11.38 -11.14 6.32
N HIS A 68 -11.89 -12.30 5.93
CA HIS A 68 -13.32 -12.49 5.71
C HIS A 68 -14.11 -12.38 7.01
N ASP A 69 -13.60 -12.97 8.08
CA ASP A 69 -14.30 -13.07 9.36
C ASP A 69 -14.25 -11.71 10.07
N GLU A 70 -13.11 -11.01 10.02
CA GLU A 70 -13.00 -9.62 10.50
C GLU A 70 -13.97 -8.67 9.81
N ARG A 71 -14.22 -8.87 8.49
CA ARG A 71 -15.22 -8.06 7.78
C ARG A 71 -16.63 -8.38 8.24
N GLN A 72 -16.97 -9.66 8.41
CA GLN A 72 -18.31 -10.05 8.86
C GLN A 72 -18.61 -9.53 10.27
N GLU A 73 -17.63 -9.59 11.18
CA GLU A 73 -17.77 -9.04 12.52
C GLU A 73 -18.01 -7.52 12.49
N GLU A 74 -17.21 -6.77 11.71
CA GLU A 74 -17.44 -5.32 11.57
C GLU A 74 -18.78 -5.01 10.91
N GLU A 75 -19.18 -5.76 9.88
CA GLU A 75 -20.48 -5.60 9.21
C GLU A 75 -21.65 -5.82 10.18
N ALA A 76 -21.57 -6.85 11.05
CA ALA A 76 -22.59 -7.11 12.06
C ALA A 76 -22.68 -6.01 13.13
N ILE A 77 -21.53 -5.51 13.59
CA ILE A 77 -21.49 -4.39 14.56
C ILE A 77 -22.02 -3.10 13.93
N LEU A 78 -21.64 -2.82 12.68
CA LEU A 78 -22.13 -1.67 11.92
C LEU A 78 -23.65 -1.73 11.78
N GLU A 79 -24.20 -2.88 11.38
CA GLU A 79 -25.64 -3.07 11.27
C GLU A 79 -26.36 -2.83 12.61
N LEU A 80 -25.83 -3.38 13.71
CA LEU A 80 -26.36 -3.13 15.05
C LEU A 80 -26.40 -1.63 15.40
N TYR A 81 -25.32 -0.90 15.09
CA TYR A 81 -25.27 0.54 15.36
C TYR A 81 -26.19 1.35 14.44
N LEU A 82 -26.30 0.99 13.17
CA LEU A 82 -27.24 1.64 12.24
C LEU A 82 -28.69 1.43 12.69
N GLN A 83 -29.06 0.23 13.12
CA GLN A 83 -30.38 -0.07 13.68
C GLN A 83 -30.66 0.77 14.94
N ALA A 84 -29.71 0.85 15.86
CA ALA A 84 -29.84 1.67 17.07
C ALA A 84 -30.03 3.17 16.76
N LEU A 85 -29.51 3.64 15.62
CA LEU A 85 -29.63 5.01 15.15
C LEU A 85 -30.82 5.24 14.19
N GLY A 86 -31.61 4.21 13.89
CA GLY A 86 -32.73 4.29 12.94
C GLY A 86 -32.32 4.54 11.50
N MET A 87 -31.10 4.13 11.12
CA MET A 87 -30.53 4.26 9.78
C MET A 87 -30.51 2.95 8.98
N ALA A 88 -30.98 1.85 9.57
CA ALA A 88 -31.13 0.54 8.94
C ALA A 88 -32.61 0.19 8.76
#